data_AF-A0A4U0H7J0-F1
#
_entry.id   AF-A0A4U0H7J0-F1
#
_cell.length_a   1.000
_cell.length_b   1.000
_cell.length_c   1.000
_cell.angle_alpha   90.00
_cell.angle_beta   90.00
_cell.angle_gamma   90.00
#
_symmetry.space_group_name_H-M   'P 1'
#
loop_
_entity.id
_entity.type
_entity.pdbx_description
1 polymer ?
#
loop_
_entity_poly.entity_id
_entity_poly.type
_entity_poly.pdbx_seq_one_letter_code
_entity_poly.pdbx_strand_id
1 'polypeptide(L)'
;MTKNLSFFTLLLGSLFMACNPSHVEPELIIDPVEDIASLSVINVSNKTATLPDQLNIDGLFGSSKGIKIGGPSGQTGLYEDIQAGLRKFSIGEYTDSLIINKHNYYTLMVYNNDSVQLHLDAPYSSDNQFIIMPSIRWNLIDGNPAEYRVDIMGDSLIRDIDVNKFTYVPSEEKKVELQLYRISDLSTAVDKYMFEIDVNKKFTVNISRSGVGYTFNTIAQTTK
;
A
#
# COMPACT_ATOMS: atom_id res chain seq x y z
N MET A 1 -23.19 -31.71 -60.30
CA MET A 1 -23.32 -30.33 -60.85
C MET A 1 -24.79 -30.16 -61.18
N THR A 2 -25.58 -29.37 -60.45
CA THR A 2 -25.56 -27.90 -60.35
C THR A 2 -25.92 -27.42 -58.94
N LYS A 3 -25.40 -26.24 -58.58
CA LYS A 3 -25.58 -25.52 -57.31
C LYS A 3 -26.78 -24.56 -57.37
N ASN A 4 -27.36 -24.26 -56.20
CA ASN A 4 -27.50 -22.91 -55.60
C ASN A 4 -28.70 -22.91 -54.61
N LEU A 5 -28.43 -22.69 -53.31
CA LEU A 5 -28.66 -21.43 -52.54
C LEU A 5 -30.14 -20.97 -52.57
N SER A 6 -30.77 -20.47 -51.51
CA SER A 6 -30.49 -20.25 -50.10
C SER A 6 -31.75 -19.54 -49.50
N PHE A 7 -31.75 -19.36 -48.18
CA PHE A 7 -32.47 -18.35 -47.38
C PHE A 7 -33.87 -18.66 -46.76
N PHE A 8 -33.79 -18.92 -45.44
CA PHE A 8 -34.49 -18.24 -44.33
C PHE A 8 -35.98 -18.50 -44.04
N THR A 9 -36.26 -19.09 -42.86
CA THR A 9 -37.07 -18.53 -41.74
C THR A 9 -37.08 -19.56 -40.58
N LEU A 10 -36.39 -19.38 -39.45
CA LEU A 10 -36.79 -18.66 -38.21
C LEU A 10 -38.17 -19.08 -37.66
N LEU A 11 -38.23 -19.95 -36.64
CA LEU A 11 -38.49 -19.56 -35.24
C LEU A 11 -38.54 -20.74 -34.25
N LEU A 12 -38.18 -20.38 -33.03
CA LEU A 12 -38.16 -21.09 -31.76
C LEU A 12 -39.32 -22.06 -31.48
N GLY A 13 -39.04 -23.09 -30.67
CA GLY A 13 -40.04 -23.58 -29.72
C GLY A 13 -39.70 -24.90 -29.04
N SER A 14 -39.54 -24.82 -27.72
CA SER A 14 -39.58 -25.87 -26.69
C SER A 14 -38.25 -26.53 -26.30
N LEU A 15 -37.64 -26.14 -25.17
CA LEU A 15 -37.98 -26.34 -23.75
C LEU A 15 -37.19 -27.52 -23.14
N PHE A 16 -36.11 -27.14 -22.46
CA PHE A 16 -35.65 -27.63 -21.15
C PHE A 16 -36.16 -28.99 -20.63
N MET A 17 -35.22 -29.94 -20.48
CA MET A 17 -34.97 -30.67 -19.22
C MET A 17 -33.45 -30.81 -19.08
N ALA A 18 -32.77 -29.98 -18.29
CA ALA A 18 -32.62 -30.10 -16.83
C ALA A 18 -31.92 -31.41 -16.39
N CYS A 19 -30.59 -31.43 -16.49
CA CYS A 19 -29.74 -32.06 -15.49
C CYS A 19 -28.94 -30.94 -14.83
N ASN A 20 -29.40 -30.52 -13.65
CA ASN A 20 -28.72 -29.56 -12.78
C ASN A 20 -27.55 -30.27 -12.06
N PRO A 21 -26.29 -29.89 -12.29
CA PRO A 21 -25.33 -29.81 -11.20
C PRO A 21 -25.53 -28.42 -10.56
N SER A 22 -26.52 -28.32 -9.67
CA SER A 22 -26.66 -27.11 -8.86
C SER A 22 -25.49 -27.06 -7.87
N HIS A 23 -24.74 -25.96 -7.92
CA HIS A 23 -23.54 -25.61 -7.15
C HIS A 23 -22.20 -26.11 -7.69
N VAL A 24 -21.88 -25.72 -8.92
CA VAL A 24 -20.51 -25.26 -9.19
C VAL A 24 -20.52 -23.78 -8.79
N GLU A 25 -19.77 -23.40 -7.75
CA GLU A 25 -19.47 -21.99 -7.49
C GLU A 25 -18.95 -21.40 -8.80
N PRO A 26 -19.43 -20.24 -9.27
CA PRO A 26 -18.96 -19.69 -10.53
C PRO A 26 -17.44 -19.65 -10.48
N GLU A 27 -16.78 -20.32 -11.45
CA GLU A 27 -15.33 -20.22 -11.61
C GLU A 27 -15.00 -18.74 -11.61
N LEU A 28 -14.15 -18.33 -10.65
CA LEU A 28 -13.68 -16.97 -10.56
C LEU A 28 -12.87 -16.73 -11.85
N ILE A 29 -13.50 -16.12 -12.85
CA ILE A 29 -12.84 -15.72 -14.08
C ILE A 29 -11.96 -14.53 -13.70
N ILE A 30 -10.70 -14.82 -13.39
CA ILE A 30 -9.68 -13.80 -13.15
C ILE A 30 -9.19 -13.36 -14.53
N ASP A 31 -9.37 -12.09 -14.86
CA ASP A 31 -8.71 -11.53 -16.04
C ASP A 31 -7.28 -11.14 -15.63
N PRO A 32 -6.25 -11.84 -16.15
CA PRO A 32 -4.86 -11.57 -15.79
C PRO A 32 -4.38 -10.17 -16.18
N VAL A 33 -5.12 -9.46 -17.04
CA VAL A 33 -4.79 -8.10 -17.50
C VAL A 33 -5.56 -7.03 -16.74
N GLU A 34 -6.83 -7.28 -16.37
CA GLU A 34 -7.69 -6.27 -15.70
C GLU A 34 -7.74 -6.39 -14.16
N ASP A 35 -7.29 -7.49 -13.57
CA ASP A 35 -7.34 -7.69 -12.11
C ASP A 35 -5.96 -7.44 -11.45
N ILE A 36 -5.28 -6.37 -11.84
CA ILE A 36 -3.96 -5.98 -11.28
C ILE A 36 -4.08 -4.92 -10.17
N ALA A 37 -3.11 -4.92 -9.27
CA ALA A 37 -2.87 -3.88 -8.27
C ALA A 37 -1.37 -3.60 -8.19
N SER A 38 -0.98 -2.48 -7.58
CA SER A 38 0.43 -2.11 -7.38
C SER A 38 0.79 -2.21 -5.91
N LEU A 39 1.88 -2.90 -5.57
CA LEU A 39 2.37 -3.06 -4.20
C LEU A 39 3.80 -2.55 -4.06
N SER A 40 4.04 -1.70 -3.07
CA SER A 40 5.37 -1.34 -2.57
C SER A 40 5.57 -1.97 -1.20
N VAL A 41 6.77 -2.46 -0.90
CA VAL A 41 7.11 -3.01 0.43
C VAL A 41 8.18 -2.15 1.07
N ILE A 42 7.90 -1.65 2.27
CA ILE A 42 8.84 -0.80 3.02
C ILE A 42 9.22 -1.45 4.34
N ASN A 43 10.52 -1.40 4.66
CA ASN A 43 11.02 -1.75 5.97
C ASN A 43 10.75 -0.59 6.94
N VAL A 44 9.91 -0.82 7.95
CA VAL A 44 9.66 0.08 9.07
C VAL A 44 10.15 -0.50 10.40
N SER A 45 10.96 -1.55 10.35
CA SER A 45 11.49 -2.19 11.54
C SER A 45 12.43 -1.28 12.30
N ASN A 46 12.58 -1.57 13.59
CA ASN A 46 13.75 -1.09 14.31
C ASN A 46 15.01 -1.70 13.67
N LYS A 47 16.14 -0.99 13.75
CA LYS A 47 17.41 -1.40 13.09
C LYS A 47 17.96 -2.76 13.57
N THR A 48 17.31 -3.39 14.54
CA THR A 48 17.68 -4.69 15.12
C THR A 48 17.01 -5.88 14.44
N ALA A 49 15.88 -5.69 13.74
CA ALA A 49 15.25 -6.79 13.01
C ALA A 49 16.04 -7.13 11.74
N THR A 50 16.49 -8.39 11.63
CA THR A 50 17.06 -8.90 10.38
C THR A 50 15.91 -9.34 9.49
N LEU A 51 15.56 -8.52 8.51
CA LEU A 51 14.56 -8.86 7.50
C LEU A 51 15.23 -9.48 6.27
N PRO A 52 14.55 -10.41 5.57
CA PRO A 52 14.99 -10.85 4.26
C PRO A 52 14.94 -9.67 3.26
N ASP A 53 15.67 -9.78 2.15
CA ASP A 53 15.74 -8.72 1.14
C ASP A 53 14.45 -8.60 0.30
N GLN A 54 13.60 -9.62 0.32
CA GLN A 54 12.37 -9.67 -0.46
C GLN A 54 11.22 -10.34 0.31
N LEU A 55 10.01 -9.91 -0.01
CA LEU A 55 8.77 -10.59 0.28
C LEU A 55 8.38 -11.43 -0.92
N ASN A 56 7.96 -12.68 -0.73
CA ASN A 56 7.38 -13.46 -1.82
C ASN A 56 5.86 -13.40 -1.72
N ILE A 57 5.18 -13.06 -2.80
CA ILE A 57 3.71 -13.08 -2.91
C ILE A 57 3.29 -14.04 -4.00
N ASP A 58 2.24 -14.82 -3.76
CA ASP A 58 1.69 -15.70 -4.78
C ASP A 58 1.05 -14.91 -5.93
N GLY A 59 1.24 -15.43 -7.14
CA GLY A 59 0.69 -14.95 -8.39
C GLY A 59 -0.26 -15.97 -9.00
N LEU A 60 -0.64 -15.76 -10.25
CA LEU A 60 -1.50 -16.68 -10.98
C LEU A 60 -0.82 -18.05 -11.15
N PHE A 61 -1.64 -19.11 -11.07
CA PHE A 61 -1.24 -20.50 -11.36
C PHE A 61 -0.03 -21.00 -10.54
N GLY A 62 0.13 -20.53 -9.31
CA GLY A 62 1.21 -20.97 -8.41
C GLY A 62 2.58 -20.36 -8.73
N SER A 63 2.66 -19.39 -9.64
CA SER A 63 3.85 -18.54 -9.76
C SER A 63 4.02 -17.72 -8.48
N SER A 64 5.26 -17.46 -8.06
CA SER A 64 5.56 -16.58 -6.93
C SER A 64 6.35 -15.39 -7.45
N LYS A 65 6.01 -14.19 -6.98
CA LYS A 65 6.74 -12.95 -7.29
C LYS A 65 7.49 -12.48 -6.04
N GLY A 66 8.79 -12.26 -6.18
CA GLY A 66 9.59 -11.61 -5.15
C GLY A 66 9.51 -10.09 -5.31
N ILE A 67 9.09 -9.39 -4.26
CA ILE A 67 9.04 -7.93 -4.19
C ILE A 67 10.12 -7.48 -3.21
N LYS A 68 10.99 -6.60 -3.66
CA LYS A 68 12.10 -6.11 -2.83
C LYS A 68 11.58 -5.32 -1.63
N ILE A 69 12.07 -5.66 -0.44
CA ILE A 69 11.82 -4.87 0.77
C ILE A 69 12.75 -3.65 0.74
N GLY A 70 12.19 -2.44 0.87
CA GLY A 70 12.98 -1.21 0.95
C GLY A 70 14.04 -1.29 2.06
N GLY A 71 15.26 -0.82 1.79
CA GLY A 71 16.36 -0.91 2.76
C GLY A 71 16.11 -0.08 4.04
N PRO A 72 16.86 -0.33 5.12
CA PRO A 72 16.66 0.29 6.44
C PRO A 72 16.96 1.81 6.51
N SER A 73 17.23 2.47 5.37
CA SER A 73 17.74 3.85 5.30
C SER A 73 17.04 4.68 4.21
N GLY A 74 15.73 4.92 4.37
CA GLY A 74 15.01 5.91 3.56
C GLY A 74 14.79 5.53 2.09
N GLN A 75 15.17 4.31 1.68
CA GLN A 75 14.95 3.81 0.33
C GLN A 75 13.60 3.09 0.24
N THR A 76 12.78 3.51 -0.71
CA THR A 76 11.46 2.92 -0.93
C THR A 76 11.60 1.60 -1.68
N GLY A 77 10.69 0.66 -1.41
CA GLY A 77 10.36 -0.34 -2.42
C GLY A 77 9.72 0.37 -3.62
N LEU A 78 10.08 -0.02 -4.84
CA LEU A 78 9.35 0.42 -6.02
C LEU A 78 7.95 -0.20 -6.01
N TYR A 79 6.98 0.46 -6.65
CA TYR A 79 5.70 -0.18 -6.88
C TYR A 79 5.85 -1.27 -7.93
N GLU A 80 5.41 -2.46 -7.57
CA GLU A 80 5.43 -3.62 -8.44
C GLU A 80 4.00 -4.11 -8.70
N ASP A 81 3.71 -4.42 -9.96
CA ASP A 81 2.40 -4.97 -10.33
C ASP A 81 2.23 -6.37 -9.75
N ILE A 82 1.10 -6.59 -9.09
CA ILE A 82 0.69 -7.87 -8.51
C ILE A 82 -0.74 -8.19 -8.94
N GLN A 83 -1.09 -9.47 -8.86
CA GLN A 83 -2.46 -9.89 -9.08
C GLN A 83 -3.32 -9.50 -7.87
N ALA A 84 -4.48 -8.89 -8.11
CA ALA A 84 -5.49 -8.63 -7.08
C ALA A 84 -6.23 -9.91 -6.66
N GLY A 85 -6.82 -9.92 -5.47
CA GLY A 85 -7.52 -11.05 -4.86
C GLY A 85 -6.98 -11.37 -3.46
N LEU A 86 -7.38 -12.53 -2.92
CA LEU A 86 -6.73 -13.09 -1.73
C LEU A 86 -5.37 -13.66 -2.13
N ARG A 87 -4.30 -13.12 -1.54
CA ARG A 87 -2.92 -13.45 -1.86
C ARG A 87 -2.19 -13.95 -0.64
N LYS A 88 -1.49 -15.08 -0.77
CA LYS A 88 -0.56 -15.54 0.27
C LYS A 88 0.79 -14.88 0.05
N PHE A 89 1.44 -14.49 1.14
CA PHE A 89 2.80 -13.98 1.08
C PHE A 89 3.67 -14.61 2.16
N SER A 90 4.99 -14.45 2.00
CA SER A 90 5.99 -14.87 2.98
C SER A 90 7.11 -13.86 3.12
N ILE A 91 7.61 -13.73 4.35
CA ILE A 91 8.78 -12.94 4.73
C ILE A 91 9.67 -13.85 5.58
N GLY A 92 10.68 -14.46 4.98
CA GLY A 92 11.44 -15.52 5.64
C GLY A 92 10.53 -16.72 5.89
N GLU A 93 10.44 -17.17 7.14
CA GLU A 93 9.58 -18.29 7.55
C GLU A 93 8.14 -17.88 7.86
N TYR A 94 7.86 -16.58 8.02
CA TYR A 94 6.51 -16.09 8.26
C TYR A 94 5.68 -16.19 7.00
N THR A 95 4.44 -16.67 7.13
CA THR A 95 3.46 -16.76 6.04
C THR A 95 2.12 -16.24 6.50
N ASP A 96 1.44 -15.48 5.63
CA ASP A 96 0.12 -14.91 5.91
C ASP A 96 -0.59 -14.56 4.60
N SER A 97 -1.80 -13.99 4.67
CA SER A 97 -2.62 -13.63 3.52
C SER A 97 -3.10 -12.18 3.54
N LEU A 98 -3.22 -11.57 2.37
CA LEU A 98 -3.67 -10.20 2.15
C LEU A 98 -4.84 -10.20 1.18
N ILE A 99 -5.84 -9.34 1.42
CA ILE A 99 -6.87 -9.05 0.43
C ILE A 99 -6.44 -7.81 -0.33
N ILE A 100 -6.15 -7.99 -1.62
CA ILE A 100 -5.73 -6.92 -2.53
C ILE A 100 -6.89 -6.64 -3.47
N ASN A 101 -7.45 -5.44 -3.42
CA ASN A 101 -8.46 -5.04 -4.38
C ASN A 101 -7.78 -4.58 -5.66
N LYS A 102 -8.35 -5.00 -6.80
CA LYS A 102 -7.88 -4.53 -8.10
C LYS A 102 -7.93 -3.03 -8.20
N HIS A 103 -7.10 -2.47 -9.07
CA HIS A 103 -7.07 -1.04 -9.32
C HIS A 103 -6.82 -0.25 -8.04
N ASN A 104 -5.78 -0.61 -7.28
CA ASN A 104 -5.31 0.15 -6.12
C ASN A 104 -3.78 0.11 -6.01
N TYR A 105 -3.23 1.16 -5.41
CA TYR A 105 -1.84 1.25 -4.96
C TYR A 105 -1.77 0.96 -3.47
N TYR A 106 -0.90 0.05 -3.07
CA TYR A 106 -0.72 -0.38 -1.70
C TYR A 106 0.72 -0.24 -1.22
N THR A 107 0.87 0.04 0.07
CA THR A 107 2.13 -0.14 0.78
C THR A 107 1.97 -1.25 1.82
N LEU A 108 2.84 -2.25 1.79
CA LEU A 108 3.02 -3.16 2.92
C LEU A 108 4.17 -2.65 3.79
N MET A 109 3.85 -2.28 5.02
CA MET A 109 4.83 -1.90 6.04
C MET A 109 5.26 -3.14 6.82
N VAL A 110 6.56 -3.41 6.85
CA VAL A 110 7.15 -4.56 7.55
C VAL A 110 7.84 -4.07 8.82
N TYR A 111 7.26 -4.39 9.98
CA TYR A 111 7.76 -3.98 11.30
C TYR A 111 8.75 -4.99 11.87
N ASN A 112 8.52 -6.27 11.57
CA ASN A 112 9.37 -7.38 11.97
C ASN A 112 9.17 -8.55 10.98
N ASN A 113 9.90 -9.65 11.17
CA ASN A 113 9.74 -10.86 10.36
C ASN A 113 8.33 -11.47 10.43
N ASP A 114 7.55 -11.19 11.46
CA ASP A 114 6.21 -11.72 11.71
C ASP A 114 5.12 -10.64 11.86
N SER A 115 5.45 -9.38 11.58
CA SER A 115 4.55 -8.25 11.81
C SER A 115 4.54 -7.32 10.60
N VAL A 116 3.39 -7.27 9.94
CA VAL A 116 3.16 -6.43 8.76
C VAL A 116 1.84 -5.69 8.86
N GLN A 117 1.72 -4.61 8.09
CA GLN A 117 0.45 -3.91 7.91
C GLN A 117 0.30 -3.41 6.48
N LEU A 118 -0.82 -3.75 5.85
CA LEU A 118 -1.17 -3.29 4.52
C LEU A 118 -1.92 -1.95 4.58
N HIS A 119 -1.49 -1.01 3.76
CA HIS A 119 -2.09 0.32 3.62
C HIS A 119 -2.52 0.56 2.19
N LEU A 120 -3.73 1.10 2.03
CA LEU A 120 -4.22 1.60 0.75
C LEU A 120 -3.70 3.02 0.56
N ASP A 121 -2.90 3.24 -0.48
CA ASP A 121 -2.32 4.54 -0.76
C ASP A 121 -3.23 5.37 -1.68
N ALA A 122 -3.77 4.79 -2.75
CA ALA A 122 -4.80 5.41 -3.61
C ALA A 122 -5.50 4.39 -4.51
N PRO A 123 -6.70 4.70 -5.04
CA PRO A 123 -7.25 3.97 -6.17
C PRO A 123 -6.40 4.17 -7.43
N TYR A 124 -6.43 3.18 -8.32
CA TYR A 124 -5.77 3.17 -9.63
C TYR A 124 -6.70 3.88 -10.62
N SER A 125 -6.18 4.90 -11.31
CA SER A 125 -6.92 5.58 -12.36
C SER A 125 -6.73 4.85 -13.70
N SER A 126 -7.74 4.88 -14.57
CA SER A 126 -7.71 4.29 -15.92
C SER A 126 -6.55 4.82 -16.78
N ASP A 127 -6.10 6.04 -16.48
CA ASP A 127 -5.04 6.73 -17.20
C ASP A 127 -3.65 6.41 -16.61
N ASN A 128 -3.60 5.52 -15.61
CA ASN A 128 -2.44 5.19 -14.80
C ASN A 128 -1.78 6.42 -14.13
N GLN A 129 -2.53 7.51 -14.00
CA GLN A 129 -2.08 8.73 -13.34
C GLN A 129 -2.38 8.61 -11.86
N PHE A 130 -1.34 8.32 -11.09
CA PHE A 130 -1.35 8.47 -9.65
C PHE A 130 -1.20 9.97 -9.35
N ILE A 131 -2.31 10.69 -9.18
CA ILE A 131 -2.26 12.08 -8.74
C ILE A 131 -1.74 12.07 -7.31
N ILE A 132 -0.44 12.31 -7.17
CA ILE A 132 0.17 12.49 -5.87
C ILE A 132 -0.03 13.94 -5.48
N MET A 133 -0.93 14.16 -4.52
CA MET A 133 -0.84 15.34 -3.69
C MET A 133 0.22 15.11 -2.61
N PRO A 134 1.05 16.11 -2.25
CA PRO A 134 2.01 15.99 -1.17
C PRO A 134 1.27 15.57 0.09
N SER A 135 1.52 14.34 0.51
CA SER A 135 0.82 13.74 1.65
C SER A 135 1.82 13.06 2.55
N ILE A 136 1.62 13.22 3.84
CA ILE A 136 2.52 12.70 4.87
C ILE A 136 1.71 11.76 5.74
N ARG A 137 2.24 10.55 5.94
CA ARG A 137 1.83 9.64 7.00
C ARG A 137 2.98 9.49 7.99
N TRP A 138 2.67 9.24 9.24
CA TRP A 138 3.67 8.98 10.26
C TRP A 138 3.40 7.65 10.97
N ASN A 139 4.46 7.08 11.53
CA ASN A 139 4.39 5.86 12.30
C ASN A 139 5.37 5.91 13.48
N LEU A 140 5.06 5.18 14.55
CA LEU A 140 5.93 5.05 15.71
C LEU A 140 6.47 3.63 15.83
N ILE A 141 7.80 3.51 15.80
CA ILE A 141 8.54 2.27 16.00
C ILE A 141 8.85 2.12 17.49
N ASP A 142 8.57 0.94 18.05
CA ASP A 142 8.85 0.56 19.45
C ASP A 142 8.21 1.49 20.50
N GLY A 143 6.93 1.80 20.33
CA GLY A 143 6.17 2.59 21.30
C GLY A 143 4.66 2.50 21.08
N ASN A 144 3.89 3.03 22.03
CA ASN A 144 2.45 3.16 21.88
C ASN A 144 2.11 4.49 21.18
N PRO A 145 1.67 4.50 19.91
CA PRO A 145 1.35 5.73 19.20
C PRO A 145 0.19 6.50 19.83
N ALA A 146 -0.69 5.84 20.60
CA ALA A 146 -1.80 6.48 21.30
C ALA A 146 -1.37 7.42 22.45
N GLU A 147 -0.08 7.46 22.80
CA GLU A 147 0.48 8.41 23.79
C GLU A 147 0.96 9.72 23.13
N TYR A 148 0.86 9.83 21.81
CA TYR A 148 1.48 10.90 21.05
C TYR A 148 0.49 11.62 20.12
N ARG A 149 0.79 12.89 19.87
CA ARG A 149 0.18 13.70 18.82
C ARG A 149 1.28 14.16 17.88
N VAL A 150 0.99 14.18 16.58
CA VAL A 150 1.88 14.78 15.59
C VAL A 150 1.17 15.97 14.93
N ASP A 151 1.88 17.09 14.85
CA ASP A 151 1.47 18.25 14.06
C ASP A 151 2.50 18.46 12.93
N ILE A 152 2.06 19.00 11.80
CA ILE A 152 2.93 19.41 10.68
C ILE A 152 2.80 20.91 10.51
N MET A 153 3.95 21.60 10.49
CA MET A 153 4.07 23.02 10.21
C MET A 153 4.78 23.23 8.87
N GLY A 154 4.06 23.75 7.88
CA GLY A 154 4.63 24.31 6.65
C GLY A 154 4.02 25.70 6.44
N ASP A 155 3.53 25.96 5.23
CA ASP A 155 2.73 27.16 4.89
C ASP A 155 1.49 27.29 5.78
N SER A 156 0.94 26.15 6.22
CA SER A 156 -0.15 26.06 7.17
C SER A 156 0.16 25.04 8.27
N LEU A 157 -0.46 25.24 9.43
CA LEU A 157 -0.39 24.31 10.55
C LEU A 157 -1.50 23.27 10.44
N ILE A 158 -1.11 22.02 10.32
CA ILE A 158 -2.00 20.85 10.36
C ILE A 158 -1.78 20.16 11.70
N ARG A 159 -2.84 20.04 12.48
CA ARG A 159 -2.78 19.44 13.81
C ARG A 159 -3.34 18.04 13.81
N ASP A 160 -2.86 17.24 14.76
CA ASP A 160 -3.46 15.95 15.10
C ASP A 160 -3.60 15.01 13.91
N ILE A 161 -2.49 14.78 13.20
CA ILE A 161 -2.49 13.85 12.08
C ILE A 161 -2.61 12.41 12.58
N ASP A 162 -3.56 11.67 12.00
CA ASP A 162 -3.80 10.27 12.36
C ASP A 162 -2.55 9.40 12.10
N VAL A 163 -2.26 8.50 13.05
CA VAL A 163 -1.19 7.50 12.87
C VAL A 163 -1.48 6.60 11.67
N ASN A 164 -0.46 6.30 10.87
CA ASN A 164 -0.52 5.41 9.71
C ASN A 164 -1.54 5.81 8.63
N LYS A 165 -1.99 7.07 8.61
CA LYS A 165 -2.89 7.60 7.58
C LYS A 165 -2.23 8.77 6.86
N PHE A 166 -2.47 8.85 5.55
CA PHE A 166 -2.01 10.00 4.78
C PHE A 166 -2.85 11.24 5.07
N THR A 167 -2.15 12.30 5.44
CA THR A 167 -2.69 13.65 5.54
C THR A 167 -2.10 14.50 4.43
N TYR A 168 -2.97 15.20 3.69
CA TYR A 168 -2.55 16.16 2.68
C TYR A 168 -1.87 17.36 3.32
N VAL A 169 -0.73 17.77 2.76
CA VAL A 169 0.07 18.90 3.25
C VAL A 169 0.25 19.91 2.11
N PRO A 170 -0.56 20.99 2.07
CA PRO A 170 -0.33 22.07 1.13
C PRO A 170 0.92 22.83 1.56
N SER A 171 1.98 22.78 0.76
CA SER A 171 3.16 23.63 0.97
C SER A 171 3.83 23.98 -0.36
N GLU A 172 3.97 25.28 -0.60
CA GLU A 172 4.77 25.89 -1.65
C GLU A 172 6.25 25.94 -1.25
N GLU A 173 6.54 26.06 0.05
CA GLU A 173 7.90 26.22 0.58
C GLU A 173 8.75 24.94 0.48
N LYS A 174 8.14 23.79 0.13
CA LYS A 174 8.78 22.46 0.02
C LYS A 174 9.52 22.01 1.29
N LYS A 175 9.42 22.73 2.40
CA LYS A 175 10.02 22.40 3.70
C LYS A 175 8.94 22.42 4.75
N VAL A 176 8.88 21.34 5.51
CA VAL A 176 7.90 21.18 6.58
C VAL A 176 8.59 20.67 7.85
N GLU A 177 8.11 21.14 9.00
CA GLU A 177 8.50 20.68 10.32
C GLU A 177 7.42 19.73 10.85
N LEU A 178 7.79 18.49 11.14
CA LEU A 178 6.97 17.58 11.92
C LEU A 178 7.29 17.77 13.41
N GLN A 179 6.27 17.96 14.22
CA GLN A 179 6.38 18.18 15.65
C GLN A 179 5.72 17.03 16.40
N LEU A 180 6.48 16.34 17.24
CA LEU A 180 5.99 15.25 18.07
C LEU A 180 5.67 15.78 19.47
N TYR A 181 4.48 15.47 19.98
CA TYR A 181 4.03 15.82 21.33
C TYR A 181 3.65 14.57 22.11
N ARG A 182 3.82 14.61 23.44
CA ARG A 182 3.19 13.65 24.35
C ARG A 182 1.78 14.15 24.64
N ILE A 183 0.75 13.30 24.57
CA ILE A 183 -0.62 13.72 24.86
C ILE A 183 -0.76 14.27 26.29
N SER A 184 0.06 13.78 27.23
CA SER A 184 0.11 14.28 28.61
C SER A 184 0.60 15.72 28.73
N ASP A 185 1.33 16.25 27.74
CA ASP A 185 1.82 17.63 27.70
C ASP A 185 1.94 18.13 26.25
N LEU A 186 0.94 18.92 25.84
CA LEU A 186 0.85 19.49 24.50
C LEU A 186 1.47 20.90 24.40
N SER A 187 2.04 21.42 25.50
CA SER A 187 2.62 22.77 25.53
C SER A 187 3.96 22.86 24.82
N THR A 188 4.72 21.75 24.81
CA THR A 188 6.07 21.69 24.25
C THR A 188 6.21 20.41 23.42
N ALA A 189 6.71 20.54 22.19
CA ALA A 189 7.06 19.38 21.38
C ALA A 189 8.21 18.63 22.04
N VAL A 190 8.08 17.31 22.21
CA VAL A 190 9.15 16.47 22.75
C VAL A 190 10.29 16.29 21.77
N ASP A 191 10.01 16.43 20.47
CA ASP A 191 11.02 16.47 19.41
C ASP A 191 10.44 17.08 18.13
N LYS A 192 11.32 17.51 17.22
CA LYS A 192 10.98 18.19 15.97
C LYS A 192 11.87 17.71 14.84
N TYR A 193 11.31 17.65 13.64
CA TYR A 193 12.04 17.18 12.48
C TYR A 193 11.67 17.97 11.22
N MET A 194 12.67 18.63 10.64
CA MET A 194 12.54 19.37 9.39
C MET A 194 12.95 18.49 8.21
N PHE A 195 12.13 18.43 7.17
CA PHE A 195 12.47 17.74 5.94
C PHE A 195 11.85 18.40 4.71
N GLU A 196 12.44 18.11 3.56
CA GLU A 196 11.95 18.59 2.28
C GLU A 196 10.88 17.64 1.72
N ILE A 197 9.78 18.21 1.24
CA ILE A 197 8.71 17.51 0.54
C ILE A 197 8.70 17.88 -0.94
N ASP A 198 8.26 16.93 -1.74
CA ASP A 198 8.06 17.05 -3.16
C ASP A 198 6.56 16.98 -3.41
N VAL A 199 6.03 17.96 -4.15
CA VAL A 199 4.60 18.05 -4.46
C VAL A 199 4.09 16.83 -5.23
N ASN A 200 4.98 16.04 -5.84
CA ASN A 200 4.64 14.83 -6.57
C ASN A 200 5.02 13.56 -5.81
N LYS A 201 5.17 13.59 -4.47
CA LYS A 201 5.52 12.39 -3.68
C LYS A 201 4.70 12.27 -2.41
N LYS A 202 4.54 11.01 -1.96
CA LYS A 202 4.01 10.68 -0.65
C LYS A 202 5.17 10.38 0.28
N PHE A 203 5.03 10.77 1.54
CA PHE A 203 6.08 10.63 2.53
C PHE A 203 5.59 9.80 3.70
N THR A 204 6.39 8.82 4.10
CA THR A 204 6.22 8.08 5.36
C THR A 204 7.32 8.53 6.31
N VAL A 205 6.97 9.12 7.45
CA VAL A 205 7.93 9.47 8.49
C VAL A 205 7.88 8.44 9.60
N ASN A 206 8.92 7.63 9.69
CA ASN A 206 9.10 6.67 10.77
C ASN A 206 9.79 7.35 11.94
N ILE A 207 9.15 7.29 13.11
CA ILE A 207 9.66 7.87 14.34
C ILE A 207 10.06 6.72 15.24
N SER A 208 11.29 6.70 15.72
CA SER A 208 11.79 5.70 16.67
C SER A 208 12.38 6.38 17.88
N ARG A 209 12.26 5.79 19.08
CA ARG A 209 12.90 6.32 20.28
C ARG A 209 14.36 5.87 20.31
N SER A 210 15.30 6.81 20.39
CA SER A 210 16.73 6.52 20.47
C SER A 210 17.33 7.11 21.74
N GLY A 211 17.38 6.30 22.81
CA GLY A 211 18.01 6.65 24.09
C GLY A 211 17.52 7.98 24.68
N VAL A 212 18.19 9.08 24.31
CA VAL A 212 17.98 10.46 24.76
C VAL A 212 16.96 11.27 23.94
N GLY A 213 16.45 10.76 22.82
CA GLY A 213 15.51 11.51 21.97
C GLY A 213 14.76 10.65 20.98
N TYR A 214 14.34 11.25 19.86
CA TYR A 214 13.69 10.55 18.77
C TYR A 214 14.55 10.61 17.50
N THR A 215 14.45 9.56 16.70
CA THR A 215 15.06 9.50 15.38
C THR A 215 13.96 9.40 14.35
N PHE A 216 14.00 10.33 13.41
CA PHE A 216 13.07 10.43 12.30
C PHE A 216 13.73 9.91 11.03
N ASN A 217 13.03 9.05 10.31
CA ASN A 217 13.45 8.55 9.01
C ASN A 217 12.32 8.75 8.00
N THR A 218 12.56 9.58 7.00
CA THR A 218 11.59 9.85 5.95
C THR A 218 11.83 8.95 4.74
N ILE A 219 10.75 8.33 4.28
CA ILE A 219 10.70 7.47 3.11
C ILE A 219 9.81 8.16 2.09
N ALA A 220 10.39 8.59 0.96
CA ALA A 220 9.69 9.32 -0.09
C ALA A 220 9.23 8.38 -1.20
N GLN A 221 7.96 8.01 -1.20
CA GLN A 221 7.38 7.14 -2.22
C GLN A 221 7.22 7.90 -3.53
N THR A 222 7.94 7.43 -4.55
CA THR A 222 7.80 7.94 -5.91
C THR A 222 6.55 7.37 -6.56
N THR A 223 6.09 8.02 -7.63
CA THR A 223 5.17 7.39 -8.58
C THR A 223 5.79 6.12 -9.14
N LYS A 224 4.94 5.25 -9.71
CA LYS A 224 5.37 4.22 -10.65
C LYS A 224 6.06 4.86 -11.86
#